data_AF-A0A920TF88-F1
#
_entry.id   AF-A0A920TF88-F1
#
_cell.length_a   1.000
_cell.length_b   1.000
_cell.length_c   1.000
_cell.angle_alpha   90.00
_cell.angle_beta   90.00
_cell.angle_gamma   90.00
#
_symmetry.space_group_name_H-M   'P 1'
#
loop_
_entity.id
_entity.type
_entity.pdbx_description
1 polymer ?
#
loop_
_entity_poly.entity_id
_entity_poly.type
_entity_poly.pdbx_seq_one_letter_code
_entity_poly.pdbx_strand_id
1 'polypeptide(L)'
;MALRRNGALPVEGGVPVAYHKEIAAAADPDAKRKELEEQLARTQTPMPRAQSFSMHDVVDPAKTRLTLCNWLEWVEPTLKNLLGPTSFTLRP
;
A
#
# COMPACT_ATOMS: atom_id res chain seq x y z
N MET A 1 3.72 -0.41 17.99
CA MET A 1 3.49 -1.44 16.96
C MET A 1 3.53 -0.73 15.60
N ALA A 2 4.61 -0.89 14.84
CA ALA A 2 4.83 -0.12 13.61
C ALA A 2 3.92 -0.63 12.49
N LEU A 3 2.89 0.16 12.15
CA LEU A 3 2.06 -0.08 10.97
C LEU A 3 2.97 0.08 9.74
N ARG A 4 3.35 -1.02 9.08
CA ARG A 4 4.03 -0.94 7.78
C ARG A 4 3.05 -0.32 6.79
N ARG A 5 3.28 0.96 6.47
CA ARG A 5 2.42 1.79 5.63
C ARG A 5 2.79 1.56 4.16
N ASN A 6 1.82 1.13 3.36
CA ASN A 6 2.03 0.70 1.98
C ASN A 6 2.25 1.91 1.03
N GLY A 7 3.36 1.90 0.28
CA GLY A 7 3.75 2.86 -0.76
C GLY A 7 5.10 2.46 -1.36
N ALA A 8 5.47 2.98 -2.54
CA ALA A 8 6.74 2.65 -3.20
C ALA A 8 7.98 3.10 -2.39
N LEU A 9 7.82 4.13 -1.57
CA LEU A 9 8.81 4.60 -0.60
C LEU A 9 8.11 4.90 0.74
N PRO A 10 8.71 4.55 1.89
CA PRO A 10 8.25 5.04 3.18
C PRO A 10 8.24 6.57 3.20
N VAL A 11 7.32 7.19 3.94
CA VAL A 11 7.23 8.65 4.08
C VAL A 11 8.57 9.25 4.49
N GLU A 12 9.25 8.62 5.44
CA GLU A 12 10.57 9.02 5.96
C GLU A 12 11.67 9.00 4.88
N GLY A 13 11.57 8.12 3.88
CA GLY A 13 12.50 8.08 2.75
C GLY A 13 12.09 8.97 1.58
N GLY A 14 10.79 9.19 1.39
CA GLY A 14 10.25 9.93 0.25
C GLY A 14 10.20 11.44 0.44
N VAL A 15 9.91 11.92 1.66
CA VAL A 15 9.79 13.35 1.96
C VAL A 15 11.11 14.10 1.73
N PRO A 16 12.27 13.62 2.22
CA PRO A 16 13.55 14.29 1.98
C PRO A 16 13.90 14.42 0.50
N VAL A 17 13.48 13.48 -0.34
CA VAL A 17 13.76 13.49 -1.78
C VAL A 17 12.83 14.47 -2.51
N ALA A 18 11.53 14.37 -2.26
CA ALA A 18 10.52 15.19 -2.94
C ALA A 18 10.56 16.66 -2.54
N TYR A 19 10.84 16.96 -1.27
CA TYR A 19 10.80 18.30 -0.69
C TYR A 19 12.19 18.87 -0.35
N HIS A 20 13.27 18.32 -0.92
CA HIS A 20 14.65 18.69 -0.57
C HIS A 20 14.91 20.21 -0.60
N LYS A 21 14.36 20.94 -1.58
CA LYS A 21 14.53 22.40 -1.70
C LYS A 21 13.83 23.16 -0.58
N GLU A 22 12.62 22.75 -0.23
CA GLU A 22 11.81 23.41 0.80
C GLU A 22 12.41 23.15 2.19
N ILE A 23 12.86 21.91 2.44
CA ILE A 23 13.53 21.52 3.68
C ILE A 23 14.85 22.30 3.84
N ALA A 24 15.65 22.42 2.78
CA ALA A 24 16.93 23.15 2.82
C ALA A 24 16.77 24.67 2.97
N ALA A 25 15.65 25.24 2.51
CA ALA A 25 15.38 26.67 2.61
C ALA A 25 14.73 27.09 3.95
N ALA A 26 14.32 26.13 4.78
CA ALA A 26 13.71 26.39 6.08
C ALA A 26 14.74 26.83 7.11
N ALA A 27 14.31 27.65 8.08
CA ALA A 27 15.15 28.07 9.21
C ALA A 27 15.55 26.90 10.11
N ASP A 28 14.71 25.86 10.19
CA ASP A 28 15.00 24.58 10.84
C ASP A 28 14.61 23.44 9.89
N PRO A 29 15.59 22.89 9.14
CA PRO A 29 15.36 21.80 8.20
C PRO A 29 14.83 20.52 8.84
N ASP A 30 15.29 20.17 10.05
CA ASP A 30 14.87 18.94 10.72
C ASP A 30 13.42 19.04 11.22
N ALA A 31 13.04 20.20 11.77
CA ALA A 31 11.66 20.46 12.14
C ALA A 31 10.73 20.45 10.91
N LYS A 32 11.17 21.05 9.79
CA LYS A 32 10.38 21.09 8.55
C LYS A 32 10.20 19.70 7.93
N ARG A 33 11.26 18.88 7.92
CA ARG A 33 11.17 17.48 7.47
C ARG A 33 10.12 16.72 8.29
N LYS A 34 10.21 16.80 9.62
CA LYS A 34 9.31 16.08 10.52
C LYS A 34 7.85 16.53 10.38
N GLU A 35 7.63 17.84 10.22
CA GLU A 35 6.29 18.38 9.94
C GLU A 35 5.69 17.77 8.66
N LEU A 36 6.45 17.76 7.56
CA LEU A 36 6.01 17.20 6.27
C LEU A 36 5.79 15.69 6.36
N GLU A 37 6.65 14.96 7.07
CA GLU A 37 6.48 13.52 7.32
C GLU A 37 5.20 13.24 8.10
N GLU A 38 4.90 14.00 9.14
CA GLU A 38 3.68 13.84 9.93
C GLU A 38 2.42 14.18 9.12
N GLN A 39 2.46 15.24 8.31
CA GLN A 39 1.33 15.63 7.46
C GLN A 39 1.03 14.55 6.41
N LEU A 40 2.05 14.05 5.71
CA LEU A 40 1.86 12.98 4.72
C LEU A 40 1.51 11.64 5.37
N ALA A 41 2.01 11.36 6.58
CA ALA A 41 1.62 10.15 7.30
C ALA A 41 0.11 10.12 7.64
N ARG A 42 -0.50 11.27 7.93
CA ARG A 42 -1.94 11.36 8.26
C ARG A 42 -2.84 11.07 7.06
N THR A 43 -2.40 11.34 5.85
CA THR A 43 -3.19 11.10 4.63
C THR A 43 -3.10 9.66 4.12
N GLN A 44 -2.17 8.85 4.66
CA GLN A 44 -1.97 7.44 4.31
C GLN A 44 -2.98 6.49 4.98
N THR A 45 -4.26 6.80 4.81
CA THR A 45 -5.33 5.86 5.18
C THR A 45 -5.58 4.87 4.04
N PRO A 46 -6.10 3.65 4.32
CA PRO A 46 -6.43 2.68 3.26
C PRO A 46 -7.61 3.11 2.38
N MET A 47 -8.45 4.05 2.84
CA MET A 47 -9.70 4.42 2.18
C MET A 47 -9.53 5.07 0.79
N PRO A 48 -8.64 6.07 0.60
CA PRO A 48 -8.37 6.61 -0.73
C PRO A 48 -7.92 5.55 -1.76
N ARG A 49 -7.22 4.50 -1.31
CA ARG A 49 -6.75 3.42 -2.19
C ARG A 49 -7.82 2.38 -2.50
N ALA A 50 -8.76 2.17 -1.60
CA ALA A 50 -9.95 1.37 -1.89
C ALA A 50 -10.82 2.04 -2.97
N GLN A 51 -10.95 3.37 -2.92
CA GLN A 51 -11.74 4.15 -3.89
C GLN A 51 -11.12 4.17 -5.30
N SER A 52 -9.81 3.99 -5.42
CA SER A 52 -9.12 3.91 -6.71
C SER A 52 -9.14 2.52 -7.35
N PHE A 53 -9.92 1.56 -6.80
CA PHE A 53 -9.93 0.16 -7.19
C PHE A 53 -8.53 -0.51 -7.17
N SER A 54 -7.57 0.08 -6.45
CA SER A 54 -6.23 -0.50 -6.29
C SER A 54 -6.20 -1.64 -5.25
N MET A 55 -7.31 -1.86 -4.54
CA MET A 55 -7.57 -2.94 -3.61
C MET A 55 -8.98 -3.47 -3.85
N HIS A 56 -9.16 -4.78 -3.66
CA HIS A 56 -10.47 -5.42 -3.82
C HIS A 56 -11.41 -5.15 -2.63
N ASP A 57 -10.87 -5.11 -1.40
CA ASP A 57 -11.64 -4.88 -0.18
C ASP A 57 -10.75 -4.33 0.95
N VAL A 58 -11.35 -3.65 1.93
CA VAL A 58 -10.72 -3.23 3.19
C VAL A 58 -11.39 -4.00 4.32
N VAL A 59 -10.69 -5.01 4.83
CA VAL A 59 -11.21 -5.90 5.86
C VAL A 59 -10.68 -5.59 7.25
N ASP A 60 -11.52 -5.83 8.26
CA ASP A 60 -11.09 -5.91 9.66
C ASP A 60 -10.04 -7.04 9.82
N PRO A 61 -8.86 -6.77 10.40
CA PRO A 61 -7.83 -7.79 10.62
C PRO A 61 -8.34 -9.04 11.35
N ALA A 62 -9.29 -8.92 12.27
CA ALA A 62 -9.86 -10.06 12.98
C ALA A 62 -10.70 -10.97 12.05
N LYS A 63 -11.22 -10.40 10.96
CA LYS A 63 -12.06 -11.11 9.98
C LYS A 63 -11.26 -11.69 8.82
N THR A 64 -9.96 -11.38 8.70
CA THR A 64 -9.13 -11.83 7.56
C THR A 64 -9.24 -13.32 7.30
N ARG A 65 -9.16 -14.18 8.33
CA ARG A 65 -9.27 -15.63 8.17
C ARG A 65 -10.62 -16.04 7.56
N LEU A 66 -11.71 -15.48 8.09
CA LEU A 66 -13.06 -15.79 7.62
C LEU A 66 -13.25 -15.34 6.16
N THR A 67 -12.81 -14.13 5.83
CA THR A 67 -12.89 -13.60 4.46
C THR A 67 -12.15 -14.51 3.48
N LEU A 68 -10.94 -14.96 3.83
CA LEU A 68 -10.15 -15.86 2.97
C LEU A 68 -10.82 -17.22 2.80
N CYS A 69 -11.37 -17.82 3.86
CA CYS A 69 -12.09 -19.09 3.76
C CYS A 69 -13.30 -18.98 2.82
N ASN A 70 -14.11 -17.94 2.97
CA ASN A 70 -15.27 -17.72 2.10
C ASN A 70 -14.85 -17.49 0.64
N TRP A 71 -13.74 -16.79 0.43
CA TRP A 71 -13.19 -16.58 -0.92
C TRP A 71 -12.68 -17.88 -1.54
N LEU A 72 -12.05 -18.76 -0.76
CA LEU A 72 -11.59 -20.07 -1.22
C LEU A 72 -12.76 -20.94 -1.68
N GLU A 73 -13.86 -20.99 -0.92
CA GLU A 73 -15.07 -21.72 -1.31
C GLU A 73 -15.62 -21.25 -2.67
N TRP A 74 -15.48 -19.96 -2.98
CA TRP A 74 -15.91 -19.39 -4.26
C TRP A 74 -14.95 -19.71 -5.41
N VAL A 75 -13.64 -19.67 -5.18
CA VAL A 75 -12.63 -19.81 -6.24
C VAL A 75 -12.26 -21.27 -6.52
N GLU A 76 -12.29 -22.15 -5.53
CA GLU A 76 -11.89 -23.56 -5.68
C GLU A 76 -12.51 -24.27 -6.90
N PRO A 77 -13.83 -24.14 -7.19
CA PRO A 77 -14.42 -24.79 -8.36
C PRO A 77 -13.81 -24.35 -9.70
N THR A 78 -13.31 -23.11 -9.78
CA THR A 78 -12.72 -22.56 -11.01
C THR A 78 -11.33 -23.14 -11.30
N LEU A 79 -10.61 -23.58 -10.27
CA LEU A 79 -9.24 -24.08 -10.39
C LEU A 79 -9.14 -25.36 -11.22
N LYS A 80 -10.21 -26.18 -11.26
CA LYS A 80 -10.27 -27.39 -12.08
C LYS A 80 -10.05 -27.12 -13.57
N ASN A 81 -10.42 -25.93 -14.03
CA ASN A 81 -10.29 -25.52 -15.43
C ASN A 81 -8.96 -24.81 -15.72
N LEU A 82 -8.11 -24.60 -14.70
CA LEU A 82 -6.83 -23.90 -14.79
C LEU A 82 -5.64 -24.86 -14.66
N LEU A 83 -5.86 -26.14 -14.92
CA LEU A 83 -4.83 -27.17 -14.92
C LEU A 83 -4.15 -27.26 -16.29
N GLY A 84 -2.82 -27.40 -16.31
CA GLY A 84 -2.03 -27.57 -17.52
C GLY A 84 -0.69 -26.84 -17.47
N PRO A 85 0.13 -26.94 -18.54
CA PRO A 85 1.39 -26.22 -18.63
C PRO A 85 1.16 -24.70 -18.56
N THR A 86 1.92 -24.01 -17.71
CA THR A 86 1.95 -22.55 -17.66
C THR A 86 3.19 -22.03 -18.37
N SER A 87 3.09 -20.93 -19.11
CA SER A 87 4.23 -20.25 -19.73
C SER A 87 4.18 -18.76 -19.43
N PHE A 88 5.34 -18.19 -19.12
CA PHE A 88 5.52 -16.76 -18.90
C PHE A 88 6.49 -16.25 -19.97
N THR A 89 5.95 -15.74 -21.07
CA THR A 89 6.76 -15.16 -22.15
C THR A 89 7.14 -13.72 -21.82
N LEU A 90 8.14 -13.18 -22.54
CA LEU A 90 8.40 -11.74 -22.51
C LEU A 90 7.11 -10.99 -22.85
N ARG A 91 6.72 -10.05 -21.99
CA ARG A 91 5.66 -9.09 -22.30
C ARG A 91 6.20 -8.19 -23.44
N PRO A 92 5.47 -8.02 -24.55
CA PRO A 92 5.91 -7.16 -25.66
C PRO A 92 6.29 -5.75 -25.21
#